data_AF-A0A396SDP5-F1
#
_entry.id   AF-A0A396SDP5-F1
#
_cell.length_a   1.000
_cell.length_b   1.000
_cell.length_c   1.000
_cell.angle_alpha   90.00
_cell.angle_beta   90.00
_cell.angle_gamma   90.00
#
_symmetry.space_group_name_H-M   'P 1'
#
loop_
_entity.id
_entity.type
_entity.pdbx_description
1 polymer ?
#
loop_
_entity_poly.entity_id
_entity_poly.type
_entity_poly.pdbx_seq_one_letter_code
_entity_poly.pdbx_strand_id
1 'polypeptide(L)'
;MTYDENHRENPYWLTEFFCSADFSARCVVFFSSNFTSNTAITKGILRALVELRDEGVDIKRAHFVEANKYLNISGGAMVLDLLEEDEVKEMIEKRLRKVFGFEKKKVLN
;
A
#
# COMPACT_ATOMS: atom_id res chain seq x y z
N MET A 1 14.39 0.32 1.27
CA MET A 1 13.03 0.91 1.24
C MET A 1 13.02 2.37 1.68
N THR A 2 13.59 2.72 2.82
CA THR A 2 13.58 4.10 3.36
C THR A 2 14.80 4.95 2.97
N TYR A 3 15.84 4.36 2.37
CA TYR A 3 16.97 5.11 1.81
C TYR A 3 16.52 6.02 0.67
N ASP A 4 16.80 7.32 0.75
CA ASP A 4 16.44 8.31 -0.26
C ASP A 4 17.66 8.74 -1.07
N GLU A 5 17.78 8.24 -2.30
CA GLU A 5 18.89 8.56 -3.20
C GLU A 5 18.97 10.06 -3.53
N ASN A 6 17.85 10.79 -3.42
CA ASN A 6 17.77 12.20 -3.81
C ASN A 6 18.15 13.16 -2.68
N HIS A 7 18.19 12.69 -1.43
CA HIS A 7 18.52 13.51 -0.26
C HIS A 7 20.01 13.37 0.11
N ARG A 8 20.88 14.10 -0.61
CA ARG A 8 22.35 13.92 -0.56
C ARG A 8 22.99 14.15 0.81
N GLU A 9 22.47 15.09 1.60
CA GLU A 9 23.06 15.45 2.90
C GLU A 9 22.77 14.40 3.98
N ASN A 10 21.60 13.79 3.92
CA ASN A 10 21.18 12.71 4.82
C ASN A 10 20.26 11.74 4.09
N PRO A 11 20.76 10.70 3.41
CA PRO A 11 19.92 9.77 2.68
C PRO A 11 19.13 8.81 3.59
N TYR A 12 19.38 8.82 4.90
CA TYR A 12 18.71 7.97 5.89
C TYR A 12 17.60 8.68 6.67
N TRP A 13 17.30 9.94 6.35
CA TRP A 13 16.36 10.79 7.09
C TRP A 13 14.97 10.15 7.33
N LEU A 14 14.43 9.41 6.35
CA LEU A 14 13.17 8.67 6.52
C LEU A 14 13.30 7.49 7.49
N THR A 15 14.46 6.84 7.52
CA THR A 15 14.76 5.77 8.47
C THR A 15 14.84 6.33 9.88
N GLU A 16 15.55 7.45 10.04
CA GLU A 16 15.67 8.16 11.32
C GLU A 16 14.30 8.59 11.84
N PHE A 17 13.47 9.21 10.99
CA PHE A 17 12.10 9.55 11.33
C PHE A 17 11.30 8.32 11.78
N PHE A 18 11.35 7.24 11.02
CA PHE A 18 10.57 6.04 11.33
C PHE A 18 11.00 5.44 12.68
N CYS A 19 12.30 5.37 12.94
CA CYS A 19 12.88 4.83 14.17
C CYS A 19 12.83 5.78 15.37
N SER A 20 12.51 7.07 15.18
CA SER A 20 12.57 8.09 16.23
C SER A 20 11.61 7.88 17.41
N ALA A 21 10.54 7.12 17.24
CA ALA A 21 9.60 6.81 18.31
C ALA A 21 8.87 5.49 18.06
N ASP A 22 8.69 4.70 19.13
CA ASP A 22 7.90 3.46 19.16
C ASP A 22 8.10 2.56 17.92
N PHE A 23 9.38 2.28 17.63
CA PHE A 23 9.79 1.56 16.42
C PHE A 23 9.09 0.21 16.28
N SER A 24 8.98 -0.56 17.36
CA SER A 24 8.32 -1.88 17.35
C SER A 24 6.84 -1.77 16.96
N ALA A 25 6.08 -0.84 17.55
CA ALA A 25 4.67 -0.72 17.21
C ALA A 25 4.47 -0.15 15.80
N ARG A 26 5.32 0.81 15.38
CA ARG A 26 5.31 1.34 14.00
C ARG A 26 5.61 0.26 12.98
N CYS A 27 6.61 -0.59 13.22
CA CYS A 27 6.91 -1.75 12.36
C CYS A 27 5.71 -2.65 12.17
N VAL A 28 5.06 -3.05 13.26
CA VAL A 28 3.92 -3.98 13.23
C VAL A 28 2.79 -3.41 12.39
N VAL A 29 2.39 -2.16 12.61
CA VAL A 29 1.26 -1.59 11.86
C VAL A 29 1.63 -1.24 10.43
N PHE A 30 2.80 -0.67 10.23
CA PHE A 30 3.19 -0.13 8.94
C PHE A 30 3.44 -1.28 7.95
N PHE A 31 4.20 -2.30 8.35
CA PHE A 31 4.53 -3.44 7.49
C PHE A 31 3.45 -4.53 7.44
N SER A 32 2.34 -4.38 8.16
CA SER A 32 1.19 -5.29 8.03
C SER A 32 0.40 -5.11 6.72
N SER A 33 0.63 -4.01 5.98
CA SER A 33 0.02 -3.79 4.67
C SER A 33 0.94 -4.26 3.54
N ASN A 34 0.40 -5.08 2.62
CA ASN A 34 1.12 -5.55 1.43
C ASN A 34 1.66 -4.40 0.56
N PHE A 35 0.98 -3.25 0.51
CA PHE A 35 1.39 -2.11 -0.31
C PHE A 35 2.69 -1.45 0.18
N THR A 36 3.00 -1.56 1.46
CA THR A 36 4.26 -1.03 2.01
C THR A 36 5.50 -1.80 1.53
N SER A 37 5.32 -2.90 0.79
CA SER A 37 6.42 -3.56 0.07
C SER A 37 6.88 -2.76 -1.17
N ASN A 38 6.09 -1.79 -1.64
CA ASN A 38 6.46 -0.89 -2.72
C ASN A 38 7.24 0.31 -2.15
N THR A 39 8.49 0.47 -2.61
CA THR A 39 9.39 1.54 -2.15
C THR A 39 8.83 2.95 -2.40
N ALA A 40 8.16 3.21 -3.52
CA ALA A 40 7.59 4.52 -3.81
C ALA A 40 6.43 4.84 -2.85
N ILE A 41 5.56 3.87 -2.59
CA ILE A 41 4.45 4.01 -1.63
C ILE A 41 5.01 4.28 -0.23
N THR A 42 5.95 3.47 0.23
CA THR A 42 6.54 3.64 1.55
C THR A 42 7.23 4.99 1.72
N LYS A 43 8.07 5.39 0.76
CA LYS A 43 8.70 6.72 0.79
C LYS A 43 7.65 7.83 0.79
N GLY A 44 6.59 7.71 -0.03
CA GLY A 44 5.51 8.69 -0.10
C GLY A 44 4.79 8.89 1.24
N ILE A 45 4.41 7.79 1.91
CA ILE A 45 3.76 7.88 3.23
C ILE A 45 4.69 8.54 4.25
N LEU A 46 5.95 8.10 4.34
CA LEU A 46 6.88 8.62 5.33
C LEU A 46 7.20 10.10 5.10
N ARG A 47 7.34 10.52 3.85
CA ARG A 47 7.52 11.94 3.49
C ARG A 47 6.35 12.79 3.97
N ALA A 48 5.11 12.38 3.66
CA ALA A 48 3.92 13.09 4.09
C ALA A 48 3.82 13.19 5.62
N LEU A 49 4.17 12.12 6.34
CA LEU A 49 4.18 12.13 7.81
C LEU A 49 5.29 13.03 8.40
N VAL A 50 6.46 13.11 7.75
CA VAL A 50 7.51 14.06 8.16
C VAL A 50 7.07 15.50 7.93
N GLU A 51 6.50 15.81 6.77
CA GLU A 51 5.99 17.16 6.46
C GLU A 51 4.95 17.61 7.51
N LEU A 52 4.00 16.75 7.85
CA LEU A 52 3.03 17.02 8.93
C LEU A 52 3.68 17.19 10.31
N ARG A 53 4.72 16.41 10.62
CA ARG A 53 5.48 16.58 11.87
C ARG A 53 6.13 17.96 11.92
N ASP A 54 6.73 18.37 10.80
CA ASP A 54 7.45 19.64 10.69
C ASP A 54 6.47 20.84 10.74
N GLU A 55 5.19 20.63 10.39
CA GLU A 55 4.08 21.55 10.64
C GLU A 55 3.57 21.57 12.10
N GLY A 56 4.15 20.73 12.97
CA GLY A 56 3.83 20.67 14.41
C GLY A 56 2.85 19.57 14.82
N VAL A 57 2.48 18.64 13.92
CA VAL A 57 1.60 17.52 14.25
C VAL A 57 2.38 16.43 15.02
N ASP A 58 1.84 16.01 16.16
CA ASP A 58 2.40 14.90 16.94
C ASP A 58 2.11 13.53 16.27
N ILE A 59 3.06 13.03 15.49
CA ILE A 59 2.90 11.81 14.68
C ILE A 59 2.92 10.53 15.53
N LYS A 60 1.71 10.07 15.84
CA LYS A 60 1.40 8.82 16.52
C LYS A 60 1.16 7.64 15.58
N ARG A 61 1.18 6.43 16.16
CA ARG A 61 0.82 5.16 15.52
C ARG A 61 -0.49 5.21 14.70
N ALA A 62 -1.50 5.94 15.18
CA ALA A 62 -2.79 6.07 14.50
C ALA A 62 -2.68 6.62 13.07
N HIS A 63 -1.74 7.54 12.81
CA HIS A 63 -1.55 8.11 11.48
C HIS A 63 -0.98 7.08 10.49
N PHE A 64 -0.08 6.20 10.93
CA PHE A 64 0.41 5.09 10.10
C PHE A 64 -0.71 4.11 9.76
N VAL A 65 -1.58 3.80 10.73
CA VAL A 65 -2.74 2.92 10.51
C VAL A 65 -3.70 3.53 9.49
N GLU A 66 -4.02 4.82 9.63
CA GLU A 66 -4.95 5.49 8.72
C GLU A 66 -4.38 5.62 7.30
N ALA A 67 -3.09 5.96 7.16
CA ALA A 67 -2.43 6.00 5.85
C ALA A 67 -2.49 4.64 5.12
N ASN A 68 -2.20 3.55 5.84
CA ASN A 68 -2.29 2.20 5.28
C ASN A 68 -3.72 1.82 4.90
N LYS A 69 -4.70 2.14 5.76
CA LYS A 69 -6.12 1.86 5.49
C LYS A 69 -6.60 2.60 4.25
N TYR A 70 -6.27 3.89 4.12
CA TYR A 70 -6.64 4.70 2.96
C TYR A 70 -6.09 4.11 1.67
N LEU A 71 -4.80 3.80 1.62
CA LEU A 71 -4.17 3.27 0.40
C LEU A 71 -4.62 1.85 0.06
N ASN A 72 -4.92 1.02 1.06
CA ASN A 72 -5.49 -0.32 0.80
C ASN A 72 -6.84 -0.24 0.09
N ILE A 73 -7.69 0.73 0.45
CA ILE A 73 -9.01 0.90 -0.16
C ILE A 73 -8.89 1.61 -1.51
N SER A 74 -8.27 2.79 -1.51
CA SER A 74 -8.17 3.64 -2.70
C SER A 74 -7.29 3.01 -3.78
N GLY A 75 -6.20 2.34 -3.40
CA GLY A 75 -5.33 1.63 -4.34
C GLY A 75 -6.04 0.46 -5.02
N GLY A 76 -6.92 -0.25 -4.31
CA GLY A 76 -7.76 -1.28 -4.91
C GLY A 76 -8.73 -0.71 -5.95
N ALA A 77 -9.43 0.38 -5.62
CA ALA A 77 -10.33 1.05 -6.55
C ALA A 77 -9.59 1.59 -7.79
N MET A 78 -8.47 2.29 -7.60
CA MET A 78 -7.65 2.81 -8.70
C MET A 78 -7.14 1.69 -9.61
N VAL A 79 -6.71 0.55 -9.05
CA VAL A 79 -6.29 -0.60 -9.87
C VAL A 79 -7.45 -1.12 -10.70
N LEU A 80 -8.66 -1.22 -10.13
CA LEU A 80 -9.85 -1.66 -10.88
C LEU A 80 -10.20 -0.71 -12.02
N ASP A 81 -10.07 0.61 -11.81
CA ASP A 81 -10.34 1.63 -12.84
C ASP A 81 -9.36 1.59 -14.02
N LEU A 82 -8.19 0.97 -13.83
CA LEU A 82 -7.15 0.82 -14.87
C LEU A 82 -7.26 -0.48 -15.66
N LEU A 83 -8.14 -1.40 -15.27
CA LEU A 83 -8.30 -2.68 -15.96
C LEU A 83 -9.11 -2.52 -17.25
N GLU A 84 -8.70 -3.24 -18.28
CA GLU A 84 -9.48 -3.37 -19.51
C GLU A 84 -10.73 -4.24 -19.28
N GLU A 85 -11.76 -4.07 -20.13
CA GLU A 85 -13.03 -4.79 -20.00
C GLU A 85 -12.83 -6.32 -19.93
N ASP A 86 -11.96 -6.87 -20.78
CA ASP A 86 -11.68 -8.31 -20.83
C ASP A 86 -10.97 -8.81 -19.55
N GLU A 87 -10.12 -8.00 -18.93
CA GLU A 87 -9.47 -8.35 -17.66
C GLU A 87 -10.49 -8.43 -16.53
N VAL A 88 -11.38 -7.44 -16.45
CA VAL A 88 -12.48 -7.42 -15.48
C VAL A 88 -13.38 -8.64 -15.68
N LYS A 89 -13.76 -8.94 -16.93
CA LYS A 89 -14.58 -10.10 -17.28
C LYS A 89 -13.90 -11.40 -16.83
N GLU A 90 -12.62 -11.60 -17.12
CA GLU A 90 -11.89 -12.82 -16.73
C GLU A 90 -11.83 -12.97 -15.20
N MET A 91 -11.54 -11.87 -14.49
CA MET A 91 -11.50 -11.86 -13.02
C MET A 91 -12.84 -12.29 -12.41
N ILE A 92 -13.95 -11.73 -12.91
CA ILE A 92 -15.30 -12.05 -12.43
C ILE A 92 -15.70 -13.47 -12.81
N GLU A 93 -15.50 -13.88 -14.06
CA GLU A 93 -15.82 -15.24 -14.50
C GLU A 93 -15.09 -16.28 -13.64
N LYS A 94 -13.77 -16.12 -13.47
CA LYS A 94 -12.94 -17.01 -12.63
C LYS A 94 -13.48 -17.10 -11.21
N ARG A 95 -13.86 -15.97 -10.60
CA ARG A 95 -14.39 -15.94 -9.23
C ARG A 95 -15.74 -16.66 -9.15
N LEU A 96 -16.67 -16.38 -10.06
CA LEU A 96 -18.01 -16.98 -10.07
C LEU A 96 -17.93 -18.49 -10.31
N ARG A 97 -17.11 -18.96 -11.26
CA ARG A 97 -16.88 -20.40 -11.48
C ARG A 97 -16.37 -21.09 -10.23
N LYS A 98 -15.42 -20.48 -9.50
CA LYS A 98 -14.86 -21.04 -8.26
C LYS A 98 -15.89 -21.12 -7.14
N VAL A 99 -16.72 -20.10 -6.98
CA VAL A 99 -17.70 -20.02 -5.88
C VAL A 99 -18.92 -20.89 -6.14
N PHE A 100 -19.39 -20.97 -7.38
CA PHE A 100 -20.64 -21.66 -7.74
C PHE A 100 -20.43 -23.00 -8.48
N GLY A 101 -19.18 -23.40 -8.74
CA GLY A 101 -18.87 -24.70 -9.33
C GLY A 101 -19.23 -24.83 -10.82
N PHE A 102 -19.25 -23.74 -11.58
CA PHE A 102 -19.60 -23.79 -13.00
C PHE A 102 -18.52 -24.52 -13.82
N GLU A 103 -18.86 -25.67 -14.39
CA GLU A 103 -17.97 -26.37 -15.31
C GLU A 103 -17.89 -25.67 -16.68
N LYS A 104 -16.71 -25.71 -17.32
CA LYS A 104 -16.60 -25.32 -18.72
C LYS A 104 -17.29 -26.40 -19.55
N LYS A 105 -18.39 -26.06 -20.23
CA LYS A 105 -18.94 -26.92 -21.27
C LYS A 105 -17.85 -27.12 -22.32
N LYS A 106 -17.40 -28.37 -22.51
CA LYS A 106 -16.56 -28.72 -23.65
C LYS A 106 -17.37 -28.43 -24.91
N VAL A 107 -16.89 -27.52 -25.75
CA VAL A 107 -17.42 -27.37 -27.10
C VAL A 107 -16.99 -28.64 -27.84
N LEU A 108 -17.94 -29.53 -28.09
CA LEU A 108 -17.75 -30.67 -28.99
C LEU A 108 -17.72 -30.10 -30.40
N ASN A 109 -16.55 -30.17 -31.05
CA ASN A 109 -16.40 -29.98 -32.49
C ASN A 109 -16.91 -31.22 -33.23
#